data_AF-A0A914PLL6-F1
#
_entry.id   AF-A0A914PLL6-F1
#
_cell.length_a   1.000
_cell.length_b   1.000
_cell.length_c   1.000
_cell.angle_alpha   90.00
_cell.angle_beta   90.00
_cell.angle_gamma   90.00
#
_symmetry.space_group_name_H-M   'P 1'
#
loop_
_entity.id
_entity.type
_entity.pdbx_description
1 polymer ?
#
loop_
_entity_poly.entity_id
_entity_poly.type
_entity_poly.pdbx_seq_one_letter_code
_entity_poly.pdbx_strand_id
1 'polypeptide(L)'
;MYQLKELIKREGPEANFTKLCKYSSMLFDENQPFMSLKDSSGKEYFADEISNFANSKTADEVEPLPPMDLDFGKLLINPHLEVQHKPKDLCSIVKGNYAYFHYHCDGFDDAGWGCAYRSLQTIWSWLCFQGRINRMPPTHKEIQECLVKIGDKQSKFIGSRGWIGSIEIGFVLESLAGIEARTLQSGSGKDLDEHGRALSYHFEHNGAPLIIIEKLVNVNI
;
A
#
# COMPACT_ATOMS: atom_id res chain seq x y z
N MET A 1 22.06 -10.69 2.41
CA MET A 1 23.23 -10.60 1.49
C MET A 1 23.73 -11.93 0.94
N TYR A 2 23.64 -13.06 1.67
CA TYR A 2 24.21 -14.33 1.23
C TYR A 2 23.44 -14.99 0.05
N GLN A 3 22.11 -14.89 0.05
CA GLN A 3 21.27 -15.46 -1.03
C GLN A 3 21.37 -14.72 -2.37
N LEU A 4 21.69 -13.41 -2.35
CA LEU A 4 21.83 -12.60 -3.56
C LEU A 4 23.14 -12.91 -4.31
N LYS A 5 24.20 -13.27 -3.57
CA LYS A 5 25.50 -13.66 -4.16
C LYS A 5 25.46 -15.03 -4.84
N GLU A 6 24.66 -15.96 -4.31
CA GLU A 6 24.50 -17.30 -4.90
C GLU A 6 23.59 -17.28 -6.14
N LEU A 7 22.65 -16.34 -6.24
CA LEU A 7 21.86 -16.14 -7.46
C LEU A 7 22.72 -15.59 -8.63
N ILE A 8 23.59 -14.63 -8.33
CA ILE A 8 24.50 -14.01 -9.33
C ILE A 8 25.55 -15.02 -9.84
N LYS A 9 26.00 -15.94 -8.99
CA LYS A 9 26.90 -17.03 -9.40
C LYS A 9 26.24 -18.05 -10.32
N ARG A 10 24.92 -18.24 -10.21
CA ARG A 10 24.20 -19.31 -10.91
C ARG A 10 23.76 -18.93 -12.33
N GLU A 11 23.48 -17.66 -12.57
CA GLU A 11 22.90 -17.18 -13.84
C GLU A 11 23.94 -16.53 -14.78
N GLY A 12 25.15 -16.23 -14.28
CA GLY A 12 26.22 -15.61 -15.05
C GLY A 12 25.96 -14.12 -15.42
N PRO A 13 26.99 -13.41 -15.91
CA PRO A 13 26.92 -11.96 -16.17
C PRO A 13 26.07 -11.55 -17.39
N GLU A 14 25.51 -12.50 -18.14
CA GLU A 14 24.68 -12.26 -19.33
C GLU A 14 23.22 -12.72 -19.17
N ALA A 15 22.69 -12.76 -17.94
CA ALA A 15 21.26 -12.95 -17.75
C ALA A 15 20.50 -11.77 -18.41
N ASN A 16 19.69 -12.09 -19.42
CA ASN A 16 19.12 -11.15 -20.37
C ASN A 16 17.94 -10.37 -19.73
N PHE A 17 18.23 -9.29 -18.99
CA PHE A 17 17.28 -8.45 -18.24
C PHE A 17 16.35 -7.56 -19.11
N THR A 18 15.96 -8.03 -20.30
CA THR A 18 15.05 -7.30 -21.18
C THR A 18 13.82 -8.14 -21.49
N LYS A 19 12.85 -8.16 -20.57
CA LYS A 19 11.46 -8.54 -20.86
C LYS A 19 10.50 -7.92 -19.82
N LEU A 20 10.07 -6.70 -20.16
CA LEU A 20 8.77 -6.02 -19.89
C LEU A 20 7.96 -6.48 -18.64
N CYS A 21 7.94 -5.63 -17.61
CA CYS A 21 7.33 -5.91 -16.30
C CYS A 21 6.33 -4.81 -15.89
N LYS A 22 5.02 -5.03 -15.79
CA LYS A 22 4.09 -3.98 -15.32
C LYS A 22 4.17 -3.81 -13.80
N TYR A 23 4.43 -2.59 -13.31
CA TYR A 23 4.52 -2.28 -11.86
C TYR A 23 3.36 -1.42 -11.40
N SER A 24 2.90 -1.66 -10.18
CA SER A 24 1.81 -0.90 -9.59
C SER A 24 2.24 -0.39 -8.20
N SER A 25 2.13 0.92 -7.95
CA SER A 25 2.46 1.54 -6.65
C SER A 25 1.24 2.22 -6.03
N MET A 26 0.96 1.94 -4.76
CA MET A 26 -0.16 2.56 -4.06
C MET A 26 0.17 3.90 -3.41
N LEU A 27 -0.71 4.89 -3.58
CA LEU A 27 -0.65 6.19 -2.92
C LEU A 27 -1.89 6.38 -2.03
N PHE A 28 -1.73 7.08 -0.92
CA PHE A 28 -2.82 7.47 -0.02
C PHE A 28 -3.02 8.97 -0.19
N ASP A 29 -4.18 9.41 -0.68
CA ASP A 29 -4.50 10.84 -0.82
C ASP A 29 -5.59 11.22 0.19
N GLU A 30 -5.38 12.31 0.93
CA GLU A 30 -6.39 12.87 1.82
C GLU A 30 -6.81 14.29 1.45
N ASN A 31 -6.30 14.93 0.38
CA ASN A 31 -6.83 16.24 -0.05
C ASN A 31 -6.30 16.65 -1.44
N GLN A 32 -7.06 16.38 -2.51
CA GLN A 32 -7.42 17.37 -3.57
C GLN A 32 -8.40 16.76 -4.61
N PRO A 33 -9.42 17.52 -5.06
CA PRO A 33 -10.27 17.20 -6.21
C PRO A 33 -9.79 17.91 -7.50
N PHE A 34 -9.91 17.27 -8.67
CA PHE A 34 -10.04 18.01 -9.94
C PHE A 34 -10.69 17.16 -11.05
N MET A 35 -12.03 17.11 -11.06
CA MET A 35 -12.85 16.99 -12.28
C MET A 35 -14.12 17.82 -12.06
N SER A 36 -14.45 18.72 -12.99
CA SER A 36 -15.73 19.41 -12.96
C SER A 36 -16.86 18.39 -13.08
N LEU A 37 -17.84 18.47 -12.18
CA LEU A 37 -19.05 17.67 -12.24
C LEU A 37 -20.12 18.44 -13.02
N LYS A 38 -20.76 17.76 -13.97
CA LYS A 38 -21.94 18.26 -14.70
C LYS A 38 -23.18 17.60 -14.15
N ASP A 39 -24.20 18.36 -13.85
CA ASP A 39 -25.51 17.79 -13.53
C ASP A 39 -26.25 17.31 -14.79
N SER A 40 -27.41 16.68 -14.60
CA SER A 40 -28.25 16.18 -15.69
C SER A 40 -28.80 17.27 -16.61
N SER A 41 -28.63 18.55 -16.27
CA SER A 41 -28.96 19.71 -17.12
C SER A 41 -27.76 20.26 -17.89
N GLY A 42 -26.56 19.69 -17.67
CA GLY A 42 -25.32 20.08 -18.33
C GLY A 42 -24.61 21.28 -17.70
N LYS A 43 -25.04 21.75 -16.52
CA LYS A 43 -24.40 22.85 -15.81
C LYS A 43 -23.13 22.35 -15.11
N GLU A 44 -22.01 23.04 -15.33
CA GLU A 44 -20.71 22.78 -14.70
C GLU A 44 -20.61 23.48 -13.34
N TYR A 45 -20.11 22.76 -12.33
CA TYR A 45 -19.82 23.31 -11.00
C TYR A 45 -18.32 23.32 -10.74
N PHE A 46 -17.80 24.45 -10.26
CA PHE A 46 -16.40 24.64 -9.91
C PHE A 46 -16.15 24.33 -8.42
N ALA A 47 -14.89 24.02 -8.07
CA ALA A 47 -14.49 23.51 -6.75
C ALA A 47 -15.04 24.32 -5.56
N ASP A 48 -15.13 25.63 -5.71
CA ASP A 48 -15.58 26.56 -4.66
C ASP A 48 -17.08 26.40 -4.35
N GLU A 49 -17.89 26.03 -5.34
CA GLU A 49 -19.34 25.81 -5.18
C GLU A 49 -19.66 24.42 -4.61
N ILE A 50 -18.81 23.43 -4.87
CA ILE A 50 -18.95 22.06 -4.34
C ILE A 50 -18.66 22.02 -2.84
N SER A 51 -17.73 22.85 -2.36
CA SER A 51 -17.39 22.96 -0.93
C SER A 51 -18.59 23.32 -0.05
N ASN A 52 -19.53 24.11 -0.59
CA ASN A 52 -20.72 24.55 0.16
C ASN A 52 -21.83 23.49 0.22
N PHE A 53 -21.81 22.47 -0.66
CA PHE A 53 -22.81 21.40 -0.68
C PHE A 53 -22.39 20.19 0.18
N ALA A 54 -21.08 20.02 0.40
CA ALA A 54 -20.50 18.89 1.13
C ALA A 54 -20.35 19.13 2.65
N ASN A 55 -20.98 20.17 3.21
CA ASN A 55 -21.04 20.37 4.66
C ASN A 55 -22.04 19.41 5.31
N SER A 56 -21.67 18.13 5.35
CA SER A 56 -22.01 17.24 6.45
C SER A 56 -20.71 16.65 6.99
N LYS A 57 -20.17 17.33 8.01
CA LYS A 57 -19.01 16.99 8.84
C LYS A 57 -17.65 17.03 8.14
N THR A 58 -16.89 18.09 8.42
CA THR A 58 -15.47 18.20 8.10
C THR A 58 -14.66 17.21 8.96
N ALA A 59 -13.48 16.78 8.46
CA ALA A 59 -12.58 15.85 9.15
C ALA A 59 -12.14 16.31 10.55
N ASP A 60 -12.31 17.60 10.87
CA ASP A 60 -12.05 18.19 12.19
C ASP A 60 -13.12 17.86 13.24
N GLU A 61 -14.26 17.26 12.88
CA GLU A 61 -15.34 16.85 13.80
C GLU A 61 -15.32 15.37 14.21
N VAL A 62 -14.33 14.59 13.77
CA VAL A 62 -14.14 13.21 14.26
C VAL A 62 -13.30 13.28 15.52
N GLU A 63 -13.93 13.08 16.68
CA GLU A 63 -13.16 12.95 17.93
C GLU A 63 -12.10 11.86 17.76
N PRO A 64 -10.83 12.14 18.12
CA PRO A 64 -9.77 11.13 18.05
C PRO A 64 -10.19 9.93 18.89
N LEU A 65 -10.14 8.74 18.27
CA LEU A 65 -10.43 7.51 18.97
C LEU A 65 -9.57 7.45 20.25
N PRO A 66 -10.13 6.99 21.39
CA PRO A 66 -9.35 6.87 22.62
C PRO A 66 -8.11 6.04 22.34
N PRO A 67 -6.92 6.45 22.81
CA PRO A 67 -5.69 5.73 22.53
C PRO A 67 -5.83 4.30 23.04
N MET A 68 -5.91 3.34 22.12
CA MET A 68 -5.64 1.95 22.44
C MET A 68 -4.14 1.80 22.35
N ASP A 69 -3.51 1.33 23.42
CA ASP A 69 -2.10 0.95 23.41
C ASP A 69 -1.95 -0.30 22.53
N LEU A 70 -1.88 -0.10 21.21
CA LEU A 70 -1.63 -1.16 20.24
C LEU A 70 -0.18 -1.63 20.42
N ASP A 71 -0.03 -2.81 20.99
CA ASP A 71 1.27 -3.45 21.19
C ASP A 71 1.70 -4.17 19.91
N PHE A 72 2.66 -3.58 19.19
CA PHE A 72 3.33 -4.21 18.04
C PHE A 72 4.45 -5.19 18.44
N GLY A 73 4.59 -5.48 19.73
CA GLY A 73 5.45 -6.51 20.29
C GLY A 73 6.92 -6.32 19.93
N LYS A 74 7.52 -7.35 19.33
CA LYS A 74 8.96 -7.37 18.97
C LYS A 74 9.26 -6.85 17.57
N LEU A 75 8.27 -6.29 16.86
CA LEU A 75 8.48 -5.77 15.52
C LEU A 75 9.41 -4.56 15.54
N LEU A 76 10.24 -4.44 14.52
CA LEU A 76 11.08 -3.27 14.34
C LEU A 76 10.21 -2.07 13.94
N ILE A 77 10.38 -0.96 14.65
CA ILE A 77 9.71 0.31 14.34
C ILE A 77 10.67 1.16 13.52
N ASN A 78 10.20 1.68 12.38
CA ASN A 78 10.94 2.56 11.48
C ASN A 78 12.37 2.08 11.13
N PRO A 79 12.57 0.82 10.68
CA PRO A 79 13.90 0.30 10.41
C PRO A 79 14.67 1.10 9.34
N HIS A 80 13.98 1.90 8.52
CA HIS A 80 14.61 2.78 7.54
C HIS A 80 15.46 3.89 8.18
N LEU A 81 15.19 4.28 9.43
CA LEU A 81 15.97 5.31 10.14
C LEU A 81 17.37 4.84 10.52
N GLU A 82 17.56 3.53 10.65
CA GLU A 82 18.86 2.92 10.96
C GLU A 82 19.76 2.80 9.72
N VAL A 83 19.24 3.11 8.53
CA VAL A 83 20.00 3.03 7.28
C VAL A 83 20.83 4.30 7.10
N GLN A 84 22.15 4.15 7.15
CA GLN A 84 23.07 5.24 6.82
C GLN A 84 23.06 5.50 5.31
N HIS A 85 22.35 6.54 4.90
CA HIS A 85 22.33 7.01 3.52
C HIS A 85 22.56 8.51 3.45
N LYS A 86 23.42 8.95 2.52
CA LYS A 86 23.60 10.37 2.19
C LYS A 86 22.97 10.62 0.81
N PRO A 87 21.76 11.20 0.75
CA PRO A 87 21.11 11.47 -0.52
C PRO A 87 21.93 12.49 -1.31
N LYS A 88 22.04 12.27 -2.62
CA LYS A 88 22.73 13.19 -3.55
C LYS A 88 21.84 14.37 -3.94
N ASP A 89 20.54 14.13 -4.00
CA ASP A 89 19.49 15.06 -4.42
C ASP A 89 18.34 15.05 -3.40
N LEU A 90 17.19 15.62 -3.78
CA LEU A 90 15.97 15.58 -2.97
C LEU A 90 15.60 14.13 -2.58
N CYS A 91 15.36 13.90 -1.29
CA CYS A 91 14.98 12.61 -0.75
C CYS A 91 13.74 12.79 0.13
N SER A 92 12.62 12.28 -0.36
CA SER A 92 11.34 12.30 0.34
C SER A 92 11.02 10.88 0.78
N ILE A 93 10.83 10.68 2.08
CA ILE A 93 10.61 9.38 2.72
C ILE A 93 9.29 9.39 3.49
N VAL A 94 8.86 8.19 3.91
CA VAL A 94 7.72 7.99 4.82
C VAL A 94 7.83 8.91 6.04
N LYS A 95 6.69 9.47 6.46
CA LYS A 95 6.55 10.32 7.65
C LYS A 95 5.68 9.61 8.68
N GLY A 96 6.09 9.63 9.93
CA GLY A 96 5.39 8.93 11.01
C GLY A 96 5.86 7.49 11.18
N ASN A 97 5.38 6.85 12.26
CA ASN A 97 5.84 5.53 12.66
C ASN A 97 5.14 4.40 11.88
N TYR A 98 5.85 3.30 11.64
CA TYR A 98 5.28 2.04 11.17
C TYR A 98 6.08 0.86 11.74
N ALA A 99 5.39 -0.27 11.91
CA ALA A 99 6.00 -1.53 12.30
C ALA A 99 6.33 -2.37 11.05
N TYR A 100 7.50 -3.01 11.06
CA TYR A 100 7.96 -3.81 9.92
C TYR A 100 7.44 -5.25 9.99
N PHE A 101 6.36 -5.53 9.26
CA PHE A 101 5.84 -6.89 9.10
C PHE A 101 6.60 -7.62 7.98
N HIS A 102 7.02 -8.84 8.26
CA HIS A 102 7.79 -9.69 7.35
C HIS A 102 7.38 -11.16 7.45
N TYR A 103 7.96 -12.02 6.61
CA TYR A 103 7.69 -13.45 6.68
C TYR A 103 8.00 -14.04 8.04
N HIS A 104 7.22 -15.04 8.45
CA HIS A 104 7.35 -15.70 9.75
C HIS A 104 7.06 -14.80 10.97
N CYS A 105 6.57 -13.57 10.77
CA CYS A 105 5.98 -12.81 11.86
C CYS A 105 4.83 -13.60 12.50
N ASP A 106 4.75 -13.51 13.83
CA ASP A 106 3.71 -14.14 14.66
C ASP A 106 3.69 -15.67 14.57
N GLY A 107 4.83 -16.29 14.20
CA GLY A 107 4.97 -17.74 14.09
C GLY A 107 4.24 -18.36 12.89
N PHE A 108 3.75 -17.55 11.96
CA PHE A 108 2.98 -18.01 10.80
C PHE A 108 3.85 -18.22 9.57
N ASP A 109 3.84 -19.42 8.99
CA ASP A 109 4.63 -19.76 7.79
C ASP A 109 3.96 -19.31 6.48
N ASP A 110 4.29 -18.08 6.10
CA ASP A 110 3.86 -17.43 4.88
C ASP A 110 4.94 -17.28 3.80
N ALA A 111 6.02 -18.05 3.92
CA ALA A 111 7.12 -18.03 2.96
C ALA A 111 6.64 -18.35 1.54
N GLY A 112 6.95 -17.46 0.60
CA GLY A 112 6.64 -17.63 -0.83
C GLY A 112 5.23 -17.22 -1.26
N TRP A 113 4.38 -16.72 -0.36
CA TRP A 113 3.03 -16.26 -0.72
C TRP A 113 2.48 -15.09 0.09
N GLY A 114 3.08 -14.79 1.25
CA GLY A 114 2.58 -13.77 2.16
C GLY A 114 3.04 -12.32 1.88
N CYS A 115 3.83 -12.06 0.83
CA CYS A 115 4.50 -10.75 0.68
C CYS A 115 3.52 -9.58 0.70
N ALA A 116 2.43 -9.68 -0.07
CA ALA A 116 1.41 -8.65 -0.15
C ALA A 116 0.62 -8.50 1.17
N TYR A 117 0.39 -9.61 1.88
CA TYR A 117 -0.25 -9.60 3.21
C TYR A 117 0.61 -8.83 4.23
N ARG A 118 1.92 -9.13 4.30
CA ARG A 118 2.84 -8.44 5.23
C ARG A 118 3.03 -6.98 4.88
N SER A 119 3.01 -6.67 3.58
CA SER A 119 3.07 -5.29 3.10
C SER A 119 1.80 -4.52 3.52
N LEU A 120 0.61 -5.11 3.39
CA LEU A 120 -0.63 -4.54 3.90
C LEU A 120 -0.58 -4.34 5.42
N GLN A 121 -0.07 -5.31 6.18
CA GLN A 121 0.07 -5.18 7.64
C GLN A 121 1.02 -4.03 8.04
N THR A 122 2.08 -3.81 7.27
CA THR A 122 3.00 -2.67 7.44
C THR A 122 2.27 -1.33 7.22
N ILE A 123 1.52 -1.20 6.12
CA ILE A 123 0.64 -0.02 5.88
C ILE A 123 -0.34 0.17 7.03
N TRP A 124 -1.00 -0.91 7.44
CA TRP A 124 -2.01 -0.87 8.49
C TRP A 124 -1.42 -0.35 9.80
N SER A 125 -0.21 -0.82 10.16
CA SER A 125 0.48 -0.33 11.35
C SER A 125 0.79 1.17 11.28
N TRP A 126 1.13 1.69 10.10
CA TRP A 126 1.33 3.12 9.90
C TRP A 126 0.05 3.90 10.19
N LEU A 127 -1.08 3.44 9.65
CA LEU A 127 -2.40 4.03 9.90
C LEU A 127 -2.77 4.00 11.39
N CYS A 128 -2.40 2.95 12.11
CA CYS A 128 -2.53 2.88 13.56
C CYS A 128 -1.69 3.93 14.28
N PHE A 129 -0.40 4.03 13.95
CA PHE A 129 0.48 5.03 14.56
C PHE A 129 0.08 6.47 14.25
N GLN A 130 -0.61 6.70 13.12
CA GLN A 130 -1.15 8.03 12.78
C GLN A 130 -2.51 8.30 13.42
N GLY A 131 -3.03 7.39 14.26
CA GLY A 131 -4.33 7.54 14.91
C GLY A 131 -5.53 7.40 13.97
N ARG A 132 -5.32 6.91 12.74
CA ARG A 132 -6.39 6.75 11.74
C ARG A 132 -7.20 5.47 11.94
N ILE A 133 -6.57 4.42 12.47
CA ILE A 133 -7.22 3.15 12.77
C ILE A 133 -6.88 2.72 14.18
N ASN A 134 -7.88 2.34 14.97
CA ASN A 134 -7.70 1.84 16.33
C ASN A 134 -7.92 0.33 16.45
N ARG A 135 -7.21 -0.45 15.63
CA ARG A 135 -7.32 -1.91 15.54
C ARG A 135 -5.99 -2.49 15.05
N MET A 136 -5.56 -3.62 15.63
CA MET A 136 -4.39 -4.35 15.14
C MET A 136 -4.48 -4.72 13.65
N PRO A 137 -3.34 -4.81 12.93
CA PRO A 137 -3.33 -5.29 11.56
C PRO A 137 -4.03 -6.64 11.40
N PRO A 138 -4.86 -6.82 10.35
CA PRO A 138 -5.59 -8.06 10.16
C PRO A 138 -4.64 -9.22 9.84
N THR A 139 -4.97 -10.40 10.35
CA THR A 139 -4.31 -11.66 10.02
C THR A 139 -4.55 -12.07 8.56
N HIS A 140 -3.76 -12.99 8.02
CA HIS A 140 -3.98 -13.53 6.67
C HIS A 140 -5.39 -14.08 6.50
N LYS A 141 -5.92 -14.74 7.53
CA LYS A 141 -7.27 -15.30 7.52
C LYS A 141 -8.34 -14.22 7.48
N GLU A 142 -8.22 -13.16 8.29
CA GLU A 142 -9.16 -12.03 8.26
C GLU A 142 -9.13 -11.29 6.91
N ILE A 143 -7.94 -11.15 6.31
CA ILE A 143 -7.78 -10.57 4.96
C ILE A 143 -8.50 -11.45 3.93
N GLN A 144 -8.31 -12.78 3.97
CA GLN A 144 -8.99 -13.71 3.08
C GLN A 144 -10.50 -13.73 3.28
N GLU A 145 -10.97 -13.70 4.53
CA GLU A 145 -12.38 -13.63 4.89
C GLU A 145 -13.02 -12.34 4.39
N CYS A 146 -12.31 -11.21 4.50
CA CYS A 146 -12.74 -9.94 3.93
C CYS A 146 -12.96 -10.05 2.42
N LEU A 147 -11.97 -10.56 1.67
CA LEU A 147 -12.04 -10.70 0.21
C LEU A 147 -13.15 -11.66 -0.24
N VAL A 148 -13.42 -12.72 0.54
CA VAL A 148 -14.57 -13.60 0.28
C VAL A 148 -15.89 -12.90 0.59
N LYS A 149 -15.97 -12.16 1.70
CA LYS A 149 -17.18 -11.46 2.14
C LYS A 149 -17.66 -10.42 1.13
N ILE A 150 -16.74 -9.70 0.50
CA ILE A 150 -17.08 -8.70 -0.54
C ILE A 150 -17.31 -9.32 -1.92
N GLY A 151 -17.16 -10.64 -2.06
CA GLY A 151 -17.38 -11.36 -3.31
C GLY A 151 -16.21 -11.35 -4.31
N ASP A 152 -15.04 -10.83 -3.94
CA ASP A 152 -13.85 -10.82 -4.80
C ASP A 152 -13.22 -12.22 -4.95
N LYS A 153 -13.29 -13.03 -3.88
CA LYS A 153 -12.72 -14.39 -3.86
C LYS A 153 -13.78 -15.45 -3.51
N GLN A 154 -13.56 -16.68 -3.98
CA GLN A 154 -14.39 -17.84 -3.61
C GLN A 154 -14.10 -18.30 -2.18
N SER A 155 -15.08 -18.92 -1.51
CA SER A 155 -14.96 -19.41 -0.12
C SER A 155 -13.72 -20.26 0.16
N LYS A 156 -13.28 -21.08 -0.81
CA LYS A 156 -12.06 -21.91 -0.74
C LYS A 156 -10.76 -21.10 -0.58
N PHE A 157 -10.80 -19.79 -0.75
CA PHE A 157 -9.65 -18.90 -0.58
C PHE A 157 -9.27 -18.74 0.90
N ILE A 158 -10.24 -18.87 1.82
CA ILE A 158 -10.00 -18.79 3.27
C ILE A 158 -9.17 -20.01 3.71
N GLY A 159 -8.07 -19.74 4.42
CA GLY A 159 -7.10 -20.75 4.84
C GLY A 159 -6.17 -21.24 3.73
N SER A 160 -6.29 -20.69 2.51
CA SER A 160 -5.39 -21.03 1.41
C SER A 160 -4.05 -20.28 1.51
N ARG A 161 -3.09 -20.66 0.65
CA ARG A 161 -1.83 -19.93 0.42
C ARG A 161 -1.89 -19.04 -0.84
N GLY A 162 -3.09 -18.59 -1.20
CA GLY A 162 -3.30 -17.80 -2.41
C GLY A 162 -2.70 -16.40 -2.30
N TRP A 163 -2.15 -15.89 -3.41
CA TRP A 163 -1.56 -14.55 -3.48
C TRP A 163 -2.65 -13.48 -3.60
N ILE A 164 -2.36 -12.28 -3.13
CA ILE A 164 -3.18 -11.06 -3.34
C ILE A 164 -2.33 -10.00 -4.03
N GLY A 165 -2.96 -9.14 -4.85
CA GLY A 165 -2.31 -8.04 -5.54
C GLY A 165 -2.68 -6.69 -4.96
N SER A 166 -2.34 -5.61 -5.68
CA SER A 166 -2.65 -4.25 -5.24
C SER A 166 -4.16 -4.03 -5.15
N ILE A 167 -4.94 -4.48 -6.14
CA ILE A 167 -6.39 -4.29 -6.11
C ILE A 167 -7.02 -4.89 -4.84
N GLU A 168 -6.65 -6.12 -4.49
CA GLU A 168 -7.15 -6.78 -3.27
C GLU A 168 -6.71 -6.07 -1.98
N ILE A 169 -5.50 -5.51 -1.92
CA ILE A 169 -5.07 -4.67 -0.80
C ILE A 169 -5.97 -3.45 -0.65
N GLY A 170 -6.32 -2.80 -1.77
CA GLY A 170 -7.21 -1.64 -1.78
C GLY A 170 -8.59 -1.99 -1.24
N PHE A 171 -9.17 -3.11 -1.70
CA PHE A 171 -10.45 -3.59 -1.19
C PHE A 171 -10.44 -3.86 0.31
N VAL A 172 -9.34 -4.41 0.84
CA VAL A 172 -9.23 -4.72 2.27
C VAL A 172 -9.09 -3.44 3.11
N LEU A 173 -8.32 -2.46 2.64
CA LEU A 173 -8.22 -1.14 3.29
C LEU A 173 -9.57 -0.43 3.32
N GLU A 174 -10.29 -0.43 2.20
CA GLU A 174 -11.62 0.18 2.11
C GLU A 174 -12.62 -0.54 3.02
N SER A 175 -12.67 -1.88 2.94
CA SER A 175 -13.68 -2.68 3.64
C SER A 175 -13.47 -2.76 5.15
N LEU A 176 -12.22 -2.80 5.62
CA LEU A 176 -11.92 -3.00 7.04
C LEU A 176 -11.53 -1.70 7.76
N ALA A 177 -11.07 -0.68 7.03
CA ALA A 177 -10.60 0.58 7.61
C ALA A 177 -11.32 1.82 7.06
N GLY A 178 -12.17 1.69 6.03
CA GLY A 178 -12.82 2.84 5.40
C GLY A 178 -11.84 3.77 4.67
N ILE A 179 -10.67 3.26 4.28
CA ILE A 179 -9.60 4.03 3.65
C ILE A 179 -9.48 3.65 2.18
N GLU A 180 -9.63 4.63 1.31
CA GLU A 180 -9.39 4.47 -0.12
C GLU A 180 -7.88 4.50 -0.41
N ALA A 181 -7.43 3.56 -1.25
CA ALA A 181 -6.05 3.52 -1.73
C ALA A 181 -6.02 3.80 -3.24
N ARG A 182 -5.17 4.73 -3.66
CA ARG A 182 -4.92 5.00 -5.08
C ARG A 182 -3.83 4.09 -5.59
N THR A 183 -3.87 3.79 -6.88
CA THR A 183 -2.90 2.92 -7.52
C THR A 183 -2.36 3.57 -8.78
N LEU A 184 -1.05 3.78 -8.83
CA LEU A 184 -0.32 4.08 -10.06
C LEU A 184 0.00 2.78 -10.79
N GLN A 185 -0.02 2.82 -12.12
CA GLN A 185 0.28 1.68 -12.99
C GLN A 185 1.44 2.06 -13.92
N SER A 186 2.30 1.09 -14.19
CA SER A 186 3.46 1.22 -15.08
C SER A 186 3.42 0.09 -16.11
N GLY A 187 3.81 0.37 -17.34
CA GLY A 187 3.87 -0.62 -18.42
C GLY A 187 5.03 -1.60 -18.27
N SER A 188 6.12 -1.12 -17.69
CA SER A 188 7.40 -1.78 -17.52
C SER A 188 8.07 -1.32 -16.20
N GLY A 189 9.12 -2.02 -15.74
CA GLY A 189 9.91 -1.59 -14.57
C GLY A 189 10.88 -0.50 -14.85
N LYS A 190 11.15 -0.32 -16.13
CA LYS A 190 11.91 0.80 -16.64
C LYS A 190 11.09 2.07 -16.59
N ASP A 191 9.77 1.98 -16.41
CA ASP A 191 8.85 3.13 -16.39
C ASP A 191 8.55 3.58 -14.94
N LEU A 192 9.18 2.97 -13.94
CA LEU A 192 8.98 3.34 -12.53
C LEU A 192 9.55 4.73 -12.20
N ASP A 193 10.60 5.14 -12.92
CA ASP A 193 11.21 6.46 -12.79
C ASP A 193 10.27 7.58 -13.24
N GLU A 194 9.36 7.32 -14.17
CA GLU A 194 8.30 8.24 -14.60
C GLU A 194 7.41 8.67 -13.43
N HIS A 195 7.24 7.81 -12.42
CA HIS A 195 6.46 8.11 -11.21
C HIS A 195 7.24 8.88 -10.15
N GLY A 196 8.55 9.11 -10.32
CA GLY A 196 9.41 9.68 -9.28
C GLY A 196 8.89 11.01 -8.69
N ARG A 197 8.34 11.90 -9.53
CA ARG A 197 7.71 13.15 -9.06
C ARG A 197 6.45 12.92 -8.24
N ALA A 198 5.58 12.00 -8.69
CA ALA A 198 4.36 11.66 -7.98
C ALA A 198 4.66 10.98 -6.62
N LEU A 199 5.68 10.12 -6.59
CA LEU A 199 6.15 9.49 -5.36
C LEU A 199 6.76 10.51 -4.39
N SER A 200 7.59 11.43 -4.87
CA SER A 200 8.14 12.52 -4.04
C SER A 200 7.02 13.36 -3.43
N TYR A 201 6.05 13.75 -4.26
CA TYR A 201 4.89 14.52 -3.82
C TYR A 201 4.08 13.78 -2.74
N HIS A 202 3.82 12.48 -2.93
CA HIS A 202 3.12 11.65 -1.95
C HIS A 202 3.85 11.59 -0.61
N PHE A 203 5.17 11.38 -0.59
CA PHE A 203 5.93 11.37 0.66
C PHE A 203 5.99 12.74 1.33
N GLU A 204 5.99 13.81 0.56
CA GLU A 204 5.98 15.19 1.08
C GLU A 204 4.64 15.59 1.69
N HIS A 205 3.51 15.17 1.12
CA HIS A 205 2.19 15.65 1.53
C HIS A 205 1.42 14.63 2.37
N ASN A 206 1.53 13.34 2.06
CA ASN A 206 0.77 12.27 2.69
C ASN A 206 1.65 11.44 3.64
N GLY A 207 2.89 11.19 3.24
CA GLY A 207 3.90 10.52 4.07
C GLY A 207 3.64 9.03 4.33
N ALA A 208 2.60 8.44 3.76
CA ALA A 208 2.27 7.03 3.98
C ALA A 208 3.27 6.08 3.28
N PRO A 209 3.55 4.89 3.84
CA PRO A 209 4.31 3.87 3.13
C PRO A 209 3.54 3.40 1.88
N LEU A 210 4.28 3.05 0.84
CA LEU A 210 3.73 2.48 -0.39
C LEU A 210 4.19 1.03 -0.57
N ILE A 211 3.45 0.30 -1.41
CA ILE A 211 3.81 -1.05 -1.82
C ILE A 211 3.96 -1.05 -3.33
N ILE A 212 5.01 -1.71 -3.80
CA ILE A 212 5.22 -2.02 -5.21
C ILE A 212 4.91 -3.50 -5.38
N ILE A 213 3.91 -3.82 -6.20
CA ILE A 213 3.55 -5.20 -6.52
C ILE A 213 3.91 -5.48 -7.97
N GLU A 214 4.73 -6.51 -8.16
CA GLU A 214 4.99 -7.07 -9.47
C GLU A 214 3.94 -8.14 -9.79
N LYS A 215 3.22 -7.95 -10.88
CA LYS A 215 2.34 -8.99 -11.42
C LYS A 215 3.12 -9.78 -12.47
N LEU A 216 3.48 -11.02 -12.14
CA LEU A 216 4.00 -11.97 -13.13
C LEU A 216 2.87 -12.31 -14.10
N VAL A 217 2.94 -11.79 -15.32
CA VAL A 217 2.07 -12.21 -16.41
C VAL A 217 2.74 -13.41 -17.09
N ASN A 218 2.14 -14.59 -16.98
CA ASN A 218 2.57 -15.73 -17.79
C ASN A 218 2.29 -15.41 -19.26
N VAL A 219 3.35 -15.05 -19.99
CA VAL A 219 3.31 -15.08 -21.45
C VAL A 219 3.48 -16.54 -21.82
N ASN A 220 2.41 -17.21 -22.25
CA ASN A 220 2.56 -18.47 -22.97
C ASN A 220 3.37 -18.17 -24.23
N ILE A 221 4.62 -18.67 -24.27
CA ILE A 221 5.46 -18.68 -25.47
C ILE A 221 5.22 -20.01 -26.18
#